data_AF-A0A9P6YIG1-F1
#
_entry.id   AF-A0A9P6YIG1-F1
#
_cell.length_a   1.000
_cell.length_b   1.000
_cell.length_c   1.000
_cell.angle_alpha   90.00
_cell.angle_beta   90.00
_cell.angle_gamma   90.00
#
_symmetry.space_group_name_H-M   'P 1'
#
loop_
_entity.id
_entity.type
_entity.pdbx_description
1 polymer ?
#
loop_
_entity_poly.entity_id
_entity_poly.type
_entity_poly.pdbx_seq_one_letter_code
_entity_poly.pdbx_strand_id
1 'polypeptide(L)'
;MNPEQTWQQLCLRAFDNDTVANDFVLFVEGCKTSVPEGYVWTTQQPEYQQYLCDIGCTQSSPEKFILSSEALVRLSEIKKIARTEWHVHRQEQLKRHLKQTLTEIQPLSELTHPQRLALVKEFASTHKADLGSVPFINGLRGFLRCQLAHKDYLMEWPMTEYILTQNNEDALEAYIRLLKGVLCMQLVYRDETQDVTIDMDDSQEILLWRMNPDLQNNMIHDILNCLPGNNNTASNYQKSSIPRIQHKQGLLDWIYTLLSHCLSFLKHK
;
A
#
# COMPACT_ATOMS: atom_id res chain seq x y z
N MET A 1 -30.97 1.77 21.51
CA MET A 1 -29.55 1.37 21.50
C MET A 1 -28.82 2.20 22.54
N ASN A 2 -27.73 1.71 23.14
CA ASN A 2 -26.90 2.55 24.02
C ASN A 2 -26.20 3.63 23.17
N PRO A 3 -26.24 4.93 23.55
CA PRO A 3 -25.56 6.02 22.84
C PRO A 3 -24.10 5.74 22.48
N GLU A 4 -23.36 5.12 23.40
CA GLU A 4 -21.96 4.76 23.19
C GLU A 4 -21.79 3.71 22.08
N GLN A 5 -22.69 2.73 22.03
CA GLN A 5 -22.67 1.66 21.02
C GLN A 5 -23.04 2.21 19.64
N THR A 6 -24.03 3.11 19.56
CA THR A 6 -24.39 3.78 18.32
C THR A 6 -23.20 4.56 17.76
N TRP A 7 -22.54 5.35 18.61
CA TRP A 7 -21.39 6.14 18.20
C TRP A 7 -20.22 5.26 17.75
N GLN A 8 -19.95 4.16 18.47
CA GLN A 8 -18.93 3.20 18.07
C GLN A 8 -19.23 2.60 16.68
N GLN A 9 -20.47 2.18 16.42
CA GLN A 9 -20.90 1.64 15.13
C GLN A 9 -20.73 2.65 13.99
N LEU A 10 -21.11 3.91 14.21
CA LEU A 10 -20.93 4.98 13.23
C LEU A 10 -19.43 5.24 12.97
N CYS A 11 -18.59 5.23 14.00
CA CYS A 11 -17.14 5.34 13.82
C CYS A 11 -16.56 4.18 13.01
N LEU A 12 -16.93 2.93 13.31
CA LEU A 12 -16.44 1.76 12.57
C LEU A 12 -16.85 1.81 11.10
N ARG A 13 -18.12 2.13 10.81
CA ARG A 13 -18.59 2.36 9.43
C ARG A 13 -17.80 3.45 8.72
N ALA A 14 -17.56 4.58 9.40
CA ALA A 14 -16.75 5.66 8.85
C ALA A 14 -15.31 5.21 8.53
N PHE A 15 -14.70 4.39 9.38
CA PHE A 15 -13.37 3.83 9.12
C PHE A 15 -13.36 2.87 7.92
N ASP A 16 -14.46 2.17 7.67
CA ASP A 16 -14.67 1.31 6.50
C ASP A 16 -15.13 2.07 5.23
N ASN A 17 -14.90 3.39 5.18
CA ASN A 17 -15.26 4.29 4.06
C ASN A 17 -16.76 4.39 3.75
N ASP A 18 -17.64 4.15 4.73
CA ASP A 18 -19.05 4.53 4.62
C ASP A 18 -19.14 6.06 4.60
N THR A 19 -19.50 6.61 3.44
CA THR A 19 -19.52 8.07 3.23
C THR A 19 -20.49 8.77 4.17
N VAL A 20 -21.65 8.18 4.44
CA VAL A 20 -22.68 8.78 5.29
C VAL A 20 -22.21 8.82 6.74
N ALA A 21 -21.66 7.71 7.23
CA ALA A 21 -21.13 7.65 8.58
C ALA A 21 -19.91 8.57 8.76
N ASN A 22 -19.01 8.62 7.77
CA ASN A 22 -17.85 9.50 7.78
C ASN A 22 -18.23 10.98 7.81
N ASP A 23 -19.17 11.40 6.96
CA ASP A 23 -19.64 12.78 6.92
C ASP A 23 -20.32 13.18 8.24
N PHE A 24 -21.08 12.27 8.85
CA PHE A 24 -21.69 12.51 10.16
C PHE A 24 -20.63 12.64 11.27
N VAL A 25 -19.64 11.75 11.33
CA VAL A 25 -18.55 11.84 12.32
C VAL A 25 -17.78 13.15 12.17
N LEU A 26 -17.46 13.56 10.93
CA LEU A 26 -16.82 14.85 10.65
C LEU A 26 -17.70 16.04 11.05
N PHE A 27 -19.01 15.96 10.83
CA PHE A 27 -19.96 16.97 11.30
C PHE A 27 -19.96 17.08 12.83
N VAL A 28 -19.99 15.96 13.56
CA VAL A 28 -19.94 15.96 15.03
C VAL A 28 -18.65 16.60 15.53
N GLU A 29 -17.51 16.31 14.89
CA GLU A 29 -16.21 16.84 15.29
C GLU A 29 -15.98 18.30 14.88
N GLY A 30 -16.45 18.71 13.71
CA GLY A 30 -16.15 19.99 13.10
C GLY A 30 -17.20 21.08 13.30
N CYS A 31 -18.48 20.73 13.46
CA CYS A 31 -19.59 21.68 13.44
C CYS A 31 -20.21 21.97 14.81
N LYS A 32 -19.49 21.66 15.89
CA LYS A 32 -19.95 21.90 17.26
C LYS A 32 -19.70 23.35 17.70
N THR A 33 -20.67 23.94 18.40
CA THR A 33 -20.54 25.25 19.06
C THR A 33 -20.52 25.06 20.57
N SER A 34 -19.50 25.59 21.26
CA SER A 34 -19.43 25.52 22.72
C SER A 34 -20.46 26.44 23.37
N VAL A 35 -21.15 25.93 24.39
CA VAL A 35 -22.13 26.65 25.22
C VAL A 35 -21.90 26.28 26.70
N PRO A 36 -22.46 27.03 27.67
CA PRO A 36 -22.26 26.73 29.09
C PRO A 36 -22.66 25.30 29.51
N GLU A 37 -23.67 24.73 28.85
CA GLU A 37 -24.22 23.40 29.11
C GLU A 37 -23.48 22.27 28.37
N GLY A 38 -22.51 22.61 27.50
CA GLY A 38 -21.74 21.66 26.71
C GLY A 38 -21.52 22.12 25.27
N TYR A 39 -22.04 21.37 24.32
CA TYR A 39 -21.87 21.62 22.89
C TYR A 39 -23.18 21.51 22.13
N VAL A 40 -23.35 22.35 21.11
CA VAL A 40 -24.55 22.42 20.28
C VAL A 40 -24.21 22.15 18.83
N TRP A 41 -25.06 21.33 18.19
CA TRP A 41 -25.09 21.14 16.74
C TRP A 41 -26.42 21.67 16.21
N THR A 42 -26.37 22.30 15.04
CA THR A 42 -27.57 22.75 14.32
C THR A 42 -27.65 22.05 12.98
N THR A 43 -28.75 21.39 12.68
CA THR A 43 -28.96 20.71 11.39
C THR A 43 -30.43 20.56 11.03
N GLN A 44 -30.73 20.67 9.74
CA GLN A 44 -32.04 20.43 9.14
C GLN A 44 -32.14 19.03 8.50
N GLN A 45 -31.03 18.29 8.43
CA GLN A 45 -31.01 16.97 7.80
C GLN A 45 -31.63 15.92 8.74
N PRO A 46 -32.76 15.28 8.39
CA PRO A 46 -33.47 14.37 9.29
C PRO A 46 -32.63 13.20 9.79
N GLU A 47 -31.75 12.67 8.93
CA GLU A 47 -30.84 11.59 9.30
C GLU A 47 -29.84 12.01 10.38
N TYR A 48 -29.28 13.22 10.29
CA TYR A 48 -28.34 13.73 11.30
C TYR A 48 -29.06 14.03 12.61
N GLN A 49 -30.30 14.52 12.53
CA GLN A 49 -31.14 14.72 13.73
C GLN A 49 -31.35 13.40 14.47
N GLN A 50 -31.67 12.33 13.73
CA GLN A 50 -31.82 10.99 14.29
C GLN A 50 -30.51 10.49 14.91
N TYR A 51 -29.39 10.58 14.20
CA TYR A 51 -28.09 10.15 14.75
C TYR A 51 -27.66 10.97 15.97
N LEU A 52 -27.90 12.29 15.99
CA LEU A 52 -27.61 13.13 17.16
C LEU A 52 -28.41 12.68 18.39
N CYS A 53 -29.70 12.38 18.23
CA CYS A 53 -30.51 11.80 19.29
C CYS A 53 -29.98 10.42 19.72
N ASP A 54 -29.61 9.57 18.76
CA ASP A 54 -29.15 8.20 19.02
C ASP A 54 -27.79 8.14 19.73
N ILE A 55 -26.96 9.19 19.62
CA ILE A 55 -25.70 9.36 20.38
C ILE A 55 -25.89 10.15 21.68
N GLY A 56 -27.14 10.42 22.07
CA GLY A 56 -27.48 10.97 23.38
C GLY A 56 -27.61 12.49 23.45
N CYS A 57 -27.71 13.19 22.31
CA CYS A 57 -28.01 14.62 22.33
C CYS A 57 -29.47 14.86 22.73
N THR A 58 -29.70 15.90 23.54
CA THR A 58 -31.04 16.39 23.85
C THR A 58 -31.44 17.43 22.80
N GLN A 59 -32.61 17.24 22.19
CA GLN A 59 -33.16 18.21 21.26
C GLN A 59 -33.74 19.41 22.04
N SER A 60 -33.15 20.60 21.84
CA SER A 60 -33.60 21.85 22.48
C SER A 60 -34.58 22.64 21.61
N SER A 61 -34.51 22.45 20.30
CA SER A 61 -35.45 22.99 19.30
C SER A 61 -35.41 22.09 18.06
N PRO A 62 -36.33 22.25 17.07
CA PRO A 62 -36.41 21.35 15.92
C PRO A 62 -35.06 21.09 15.21
N GLU A 63 -34.17 22.07 15.20
CA GLU A 63 -32.88 21.99 14.50
C GLU A 63 -31.68 21.96 15.46
N LYS A 64 -31.84 22.12 16.77
CA LYS A 64 -30.73 22.28 17.73
C LYS A 64 -30.64 21.14 18.72
N PHE A 65 -29.45 20.55 18.80
CA PHE A 65 -29.15 19.38 19.60
C PHE A 65 -27.99 19.69 20.54
N ILE A 66 -28.13 19.34 21.81
CA ILE A 66 -27.17 19.68 22.87
C ILE A 66 -26.62 18.38 23.47
N LEU A 67 -25.29 18.32 23.64
CA LEU A 67 -24.60 17.25 24.35
C LEU A 67 -23.73 17.84 25.44
N SER A 68 -23.68 17.21 26.61
CA SER A 68 -22.79 17.67 27.68
C SER A 68 -21.31 17.49 27.30
N SER A 69 -20.44 18.31 27.89
CA SER A 69 -18.99 18.19 27.68
C SER A 69 -18.46 16.81 28.09
N GLU A 70 -18.97 16.25 29.19
CA GLU A 70 -18.60 14.92 29.68
C GLU A 70 -18.94 13.82 28.67
N ALA A 71 -20.16 13.84 28.12
CA ALA A 71 -20.57 12.89 27.11
C ALA A 71 -19.73 13.03 25.82
N LEU A 72 -19.40 14.25 25.39
CA LEU A 72 -18.55 14.43 24.20
C LEU A 72 -17.12 13.91 24.40
N VAL A 73 -16.53 14.11 25.59
CA VAL A 73 -15.23 13.53 25.95
C VAL A 73 -15.32 12.00 25.88
N ARG A 74 -16.38 11.43 26.43
CA ARG A 74 -16.62 9.99 26.40
C ARG A 74 -16.73 9.44 24.97
N LEU A 75 -17.47 10.11 24.09
CA LEU A 75 -17.55 9.74 22.67
C LEU A 75 -16.18 9.81 21.98
N SER A 76 -15.35 10.79 22.32
CA SER A 76 -13.99 10.92 21.77
C SER A 76 -13.08 9.76 22.20
N GLU A 77 -13.18 9.33 23.46
CA GLU A 77 -12.47 8.14 23.97
C GLU A 77 -12.91 6.86 23.26
N ILE A 78 -14.22 6.67 23.10
CA ILE A 78 -14.79 5.52 22.38
C ILE A 78 -14.27 5.48 20.94
N LYS A 79 -14.28 6.61 20.24
CA LYS A 79 -13.73 6.70 18.87
C LYS A 79 -12.24 6.30 18.85
N LYS A 80 -11.45 6.74 19.82
CA LYS A 80 -10.02 6.43 19.91
C LYS A 80 -9.76 4.93 20.16
N ILE A 81 -10.53 4.32 21.07
CA ILE A 81 -10.45 2.89 21.37
C ILE A 81 -10.87 2.09 20.14
N ALA A 82 -12.04 2.40 19.57
CA ALA A 82 -12.58 1.75 18.38
C ALA A 82 -11.61 1.86 17.18
N ARG A 83 -10.96 3.02 17.00
CA ARG A 83 -9.94 3.20 15.97
C ARG A 83 -8.76 2.27 16.19
N THR A 84 -8.24 2.17 17.42
CA THR A 84 -7.12 1.28 17.73
C THR A 84 -7.47 -0.17 17.44
N GLU A 85 -8.62 -0.64 17.91
CA GLU A 85 -9.12 -2.00 17.67
C GLU A 85 -9.33 -2.27 16.17
N TRP A 86 -9.94 -1.31 15.47
CA TRP A 86 -10.14 -1.39 14.03
C TRP A 86 -8.82 -1.49 13.27
N HIS A 87 -7.81 -0.68 13.62
CA HIS A 87 -6.48 -0.75 12.99
C HIS A 87 -5.84 -2.12 13.19
N VAL A 88 -5.89 -2.67 14.41
CA VAL A 88 -5.36 -4.01 14.71
C VAL A 88 -6.07 -5.06 13.85
N HIS A 89 -7.41 -5.04 13.83
CA HIS A 89 -8.19 -5.98 13.04
C HIS A 89 -7.92 -5.83 11.54
N ARG A 90 -7.83 -4.60 11.03
CA ARG A 90 -7.57 -4.30 9.63
C ARG A 90 -6.19 -4.77 9.19
N GLN A 91 -5.16 -4.56 10.02
CA GLN A 91 -3.82 -5.07 9.73
C GLN A 91 -3.79 -6.60 9.70
N GLU A 92 -4.49 -7.26 10.60
CA GLU A 92 -4.59 -8.72 10.62
C GLU A 92 -5.35 -9.25 9.38
N GLN A 93 -6.41 -8.58 8.94
CA GLN A 93 -7.10 -8.89 7.68
C GLN A 93 -6.16 -8.74 6.47
N LEU A 94 -5.43 -7.62 6.39
CA LEU A 94 -4.48 -7.36 5.30
C LEU A 94 -3.34 -8.38 5.27
N LYS A 95 -2.83 -8.82 6.42
CA LYS A 95 -1.85 -9.91 6.51
C LYS A 95 -2.39 -11.24 6.00
N ARG A 96 -3.63 -11.60 6.35
CA ARG A 96 -4.28 -12.81 5.83
C ARG A 96 -4.48 -12.71 4.32
N HIS A 97 -4.95 -11.56 3.84
CA HIS A 97 -5.11 -11.30 2.41
C HIS A 97 -3.78 -11.36 1.66
N LEU A 98 -2.70 -10.84 2.26
CA LEU A 98 -1.34 -10.96 1.72
C LEU A 98 -0.94 -12.41 1.54
N LYS A 99 -1.11 -13.23 2.60
CA LYS A 99 -0.77 -14.66 2.56
C LYS A 99 -1.58 -15.40 1.48
N GLN A 100 -2.88 -15.11 1.36
CA GLN A 100 -3.73 -15.65 0.30
C GLN A 100 -3.25 -15.21 -1.09
N THR A 101 -3.07 -13.91 -1.30
CA THR A 101 -2.61 -13.32 -2.57
C THR A 101 -1.26 -13.89 -3.02
N LEU A 102 -0.31 -14.06 -2.08
CA LEU A 102 0.98 -14.68 -2.34
C LEU A 102 0.86 -16.13 -2.82
N THR A 103 -0.14 -16.88 -2.36
CA THR A 103 -0.41 -18.25 -2.81
C THR A 103 -1.15 -18.30 -4.14
N GLU A 104 -2.13 -17.42 -4.35
CA GLU A 104 -3.05 -17.46 -5.49
C GLU A 104 -2.44 -16.91 -6.77
N ILE A 105 -1.76 -15.76 -6.69
CA ILE A 105 -1.16 -15.12 -7.87
C ILE A 105 -0.02 -15.99 -8.38
N GLN A 106 -0.11 -16.47 -9.62
CA GLN A 106 0.95 -17.24 -10.26
C GLN A 106 1.79 -16.37 -11.21
N PRO A 107 3.06 -16.75 -11.47
CA PRO A 107 3.86 -16.12 -12.50
C PRO A 107 3.18 -16.20 -13.87
N LEU A 108 3.22 -15.10 -14.62
CA LEU A 108 2.72 -15.06 -16.00
C LEU A 108 3.88 -15.50 -16.92
N SER A 109 4.12 -16.80 -16.99
CA SER A 109 5.29 -17.43 -17.61
C SER A 109 5.46 -17.17 -19.12
N GLU A 110 4.42 -16.69 -19.81
CA GLU A 110 4.43 -16.50 -21.27
C GLU A 110 4.34 -15.02 -21.71
N LEU A 111 4.68 -14.07 -20.83
CA LEU A 111 4.68 -12.65 -21.21
C LEU A 111 5.85 -12.32 -22.14
N THR A 112 5.52 -11.88 -23.36
CA THR A 112 6.47 -11.20 -24.25
C THR A 112 6.97 -9.89 -23.62
N HIS A 113 8.15 -9.43 -24.05
CA HIS A 113 8.71 -8.16 -23.55
C HIS A 113 7.76 -6.95 -23.72
N PRO A 114 7.09 -6.74 -24.88
CA PRO A 114 6.13 -5.64 -25.03
C PRO A 114 4.92 -5.74 -24.08
N GLN A 115 4.38 -6.95 -23.87
CA GLN A 115 3.26 -7.16 -22.93
C GLN A 115 3.68 -6.85 -21.50
N ARG A 116 4.88 -7.31 -21.10
CA ARG A 116 5.45 -7.01 -19.78
C ARG A 116 5.57 -5.51 -19.54
N LEU A 117 6.12 -4.78 -20.52
CA LEU A 117 6.23 -3.32 -20.42
C LEU A 117 4.88 -2.62 -20.39
N ALA A 118 3.88 -3.11 -21.13
CA ALA A 118 2.53 -2.54 -21.08
C ALA A 118 1.93 -2.66 -19.67
N LEU A 119 2.04 -3.83 -19.03
CA LEU A 119 1.55 -4.06 -17.66
C LEU A 119 2.31 -3.22 -16.62
N VAL A 120 3.63 -3.04 -16.79
CA VAL A 120 4.42 -2.14 -15.93
C VAL A 120 3.98 -0.69 -16.09
N LYS A 121 3.70 -0.24 -17.33
CA LYS A 121 3.21 1.13 -17.59
C LYS A 121 1.83 1.36 -17.01
N GLU A 122 0.94 0.38 -17.14
CA GLU A 122 -0.39 0.42 -16.53
C GLU A 122 -0.27 0.56 -15.01
N PHE A 123 0.50 -0.32 -14.37
CA PHE A 123 0.79 -0.25 -12.94
C PHE A 123 1.33 1.14 -12.53
N ALA A 124 2.36 1.63 -13.23
CA ALA A 124 2.95 2.93 -12.95
C ALA A 124 1.94 4.07 -13.10
N SER A 125 1.07 4.01 -14.11
CA SER A 125 0.06 5.05 -14.36
C SER A 125 -1.01 5.11 -13.27
N THR A 126 -1.42 3.95 -12.75
CA THR A 126 -2.41 3.82 -11.68
C THR A 126 -1.86 4.29 -10.33
N HIS A 127 -0.62 3.92 -10.01
CA HIS A 127 -0.05 4.12 -8.66
C HIS A 127 0.87 5.34 -8.53
N LYS A 128 1.20 6.08 -9.60
CA LYS A 128 2.12 7.24 -9.53
C LYS A 128 1.66 8.39 -8.63
N ALA A 129 0.35 8.57 -8.45
CA ALA A 129 -0.22 9.67 -7.66
C ALA A 129 -0.53 9.26 -6.21
N ASP A 130 -0.38 7.97 -5.91
CA ASP A 130 -0.67 7.43 -4.59
C ASP A 130 0.57 7.51 -3.70
N LEU A 131 0.46 8.31 -2.63
CA LEU A 131 1.55 8.52 -1.67
C LEU A 131 1.94 7.22 -0.95
N GLY A 132 1.00 6.30 -0.72
CA GLY A 132 1.28 5.01 -0.08
C GLY A 132 2.04 4.04 -0.99
N SER A 133 1.98 4.24 -2.32
CA SER A 133 2.73 3.45 -3.30
C SER A 133 4.21 3.85 -3.41
N VAL A 134 4.58 5.04 -2.91
CA VAL A 134 5.93 5.60 -3.08
C VAL A 134 7.03 4.71 -2.49
N PRO A 135 6.91 4.16 -1.26
CA PRO A 135 7.94 3.27 -0.70
C PRO A 135 8.16 2.01 -1.56
N PHE A 136 7.08 1.39 -2.03
CA PHE A 136 7.14 0.20 -2.88
C PHE A 136 7.84 0.51 -4.22
N ILE A 137 7.41 1.57 -4.91
CA ILE A 137 7.97 1.94 -6.23
C ILE A 137 9.45 2.29 -6.10
N ASN A 138 9.84 3.08 -5.11
CA ASN A 138 11.24 3.45 -4.90
C ASN A 138 12.10 2.23 -4.56
N GLY A 139 11.60 1.34 -3.70
CA GLY A 139 12.26 0.09 -3.36
C GLY A 139 12.48 -0.81 -4.58
N LEU A 140 11.47 -0.95 -5.45
CA LEU A 140 11.56 -1.73 -6.68
C LEU A 140 12.57 -1.13 -7.65
N ARG A 141 12.55 0.20 -7.83
CA ARG A 141 13.52 0.89 -8.69
C ARG A 141 14.94 0.71 -8.20
N GLY A 142 15.18 0.90 -6.91
CA GLY A 142 16.50 0.68 -6.31
C GLY A 142 16.96 -0.76 -6.45
N PHE A 143 16.04 -1.73 -6.31
CA PHE A 143 16.35 -3.15 -6.47
C PHE A 143 16.75 -3.50 -7.90
N LEU A 144 16.01 -3.01 -8.89
CA LEU A 144 16.32 -3.17 -10.32
C LEU A 144 17.67 -2.53 -10.67
N ARG A 145 17.97 -1.34 -10.14
CA ARG A 145 19.30 -0.69 -10.29
C ARG A 145 20.41 -1.51 -9.64
N CYS A 146 20.15 -2.06 -8.45
CA CYS A 146 21.09 -2.92 -7.73
C CYS A 146 21.41 -4.18 -8.53
N GLN A 147 20.40 -4.80 -9.15
CA GLN A 147 20.59 -5.95 -10.04
C GLN A 147 21.42 -5.61 -11.28
N LEU A 148 21.25 -4.42 -11.87
CA LEU A 148 22.07 -3.97 -13.00
C LEU A 148 23.54 -3.74 -12.61
N ALA A 149 23.80 -3.30 -11.38
CA ALA A 149 25.14 -3.13 -10.85
C ALA A 149 25.83 -4.47 -10.57
N HIS A 150 25.08 -5.48 -10.12
CA HIS A 150 25.58 -6.81 -9.80
C HIS A 150 25.17 -7.83 -10.86
N LYS A 151 25.88 -7.84 -11.98
CA LYS A 151 25.50 -8.63 -13.17
C LYS A 151 25.67 -10.14 -12.99
N ASP A 152 26.60 -10.55 -12.14
CA ASP A 152 27.04 -11.93 -12.02
C ASP A 152 26.18 -12.77 -11.06
N TYR A 153 25.33 -12.12 -10.26
CA TYR A 153 24.53 -12.77 -9.22
C TYR A 153 23.09 -12.26 -9.23
N LEU A 154 22.17 -13.10 -8.78
CA LEU A 154 20.82 -12.64 -8.50
C LEU A 154 20.82 -11.83 -7.20
N MET A 155 20.15 -10.69 -7.23
CA MET A 155 19.94 -9.87 -6.04
C MET A 155 18.67 -10.33 -5.31
N GLU A 156 18.66 -10.08 -4.01
CA GLU A 156 17.54 -10.29 -3.10
C GLU A 156 17.15 -8.97 -2.42
N TRP A 157 15.85 -8.77 -2.27
CA TRP A 157 15.24 -7.60 -1.66
C TRP A 157 14.45 -8.01 -0.43
N PRO A 158 14.97 -7.76 0.78
CA PRO A 158 14.17 -7.85 1.99
C PRO A 158 13.20 -6.66 2.03
N MET A 159 11.91 -6.96 2.10
CA MET A 159 10.81 -6.01 2.12
C MET A 159 9.92 -6.33 3.31
N THR A 160 9.60 -5.32 4.14
CA THR A 160 8.63 -5.50 5.21
C THR A 160 7.23 -5.66 4.64
N GLU A 161 6.40 -6.53 5.23
CA GLU A 161 4.99 -6.69 4.83
C GLU A 161 4.24 -5.35 4.88
N TYR A 162 4.63 -4.46 5.80
CA TYR A 162 4.06 -3.12 5.93
C TYR A 162 4.11 -2.31 4.62
N ILE A 163 5.15 -2.46 3.78
CA ILE A 163 5.20 -1.78 2.48
C ILE A 163 4.07 -2.23 1.55
N LEU A 164 3.64 -3.49 1.68
CA LEU A 164 2.56 -4.08 0.87
C LEU A 164 1.17 -3.82 1.47
N THR A 165 1.07 -3.69 2.79
CA THR A 165 -0.20 -3.51 3.52
C THR A 165 -0.51 -2.06 3.92
N GLN A 166 0.35 -1.10 3.55
CA GLN A 166 0.14 0.32 3.83
C GLN A 166 -1.09 0.93 3.14
N ASN A 167 -1.49 0.35 2.01
CA ASN A 167 -2.61 0.79 1.20
C ASN A 167 -3.81 -0.15 1.36
N ASN A 168 -4.78 -0.03 0.45
CA ASN A 168 -5.91 -0.93 0.35
C ASN A 168 -5.52 -2.30 -0.25
N GLU A 169 -6.48 -3.23 -0.23
CA GLU A 169 -6.33 -4.59 -0.77
C GLU A 169 -6.02 -4.58 -2.27
N ASP A 170 -6.64 -3.67 -3.04
CA ASP A 170 -6.39 -3.54 -4.48
C ASP A 170 -4.92 -3.22 -4.79
N ALA A 171 -4.32 -2.30 -4.03
CA ALA A 171 -2.91 -1.95 -4.19
C ALA A 171 -1.99 -3.12 -3.81
N LEU A 172 -2.29 -3.81 -2.72
CA LEU A 172 -1.57 -5.01 -2.29
C LEU A 172 -1.55 -6.05 -3.41
N GLU A 173 -2.71 -6.37 -3.99
CA GLU A 173 -2.81 -7.33 -5.10
C GLU A 173 -2.04 -6.86 -6.33
N ALA A 174 -2.12 -5.58 -6.66
CA ALA A 174 -1.37 -5.00 -7.77
C ALA A 174 0.16 -5.12 -7.56
N TYR A 175 0.64 -4.92 -6.34
CA TYR A 175 2.06 -5.08 -6.00
C TYR A 175 2.52 -6.52 -6.17
N ILE A 176 1.77 -7.48 -5.62
CA ILE A 176 2.12 -8.91 -5.76
C ILE A 176 2.02 -9.36 -7.21
N ARG A 177 0.99 -8.91 -7.94
CA ARG A 177 0.84 -9.19 -9.39
C ARG A 177 2.02 -8.63 -10.18
N LEU A 178 2.52 -7.45 -9.84
CA LEU A 178 3.71 -6.89 -10.48
C LEU A 178 4.95 -7.75 -10.17
N LEU A 179 5.25 -8.00 -8.89
CA LEU A 179 6.46 -8.72 -8.49
C LEU A 179 6.45 -10.17 -8.99
N LYS A 180 5.42 -10.94 -8.62
CA LYS A 180 5.33 -12.37 -8.89
C LYS A 180 4.79 -12.68 -10.28
N GLY A 181 3.75 -11.96 -10.72
CA GLY A 181 3.09 -12.18 -12.00
C GLY A 181 3.90 -11.65 -13.20
N VAL A 182 4.19 -10.33 -13.19
CA VAL A 182 4.76 -9.62 -14.35
C VAL A 182 6.28 -9.73 -14.42
N LEU A 183 6.96 -9.55 -13.28
CA LEU A 183 8.42 -9.60 -13.21
C LEU A 183 8.94 -11.03 -12.98
N CYS A 184 8.06 -11.96 -12.57
CA CYS A 184 8.38 -13.33 -12.19
C CYS A 184 9.48 -13.41 -11.12
N MET A 185 9.50 -12.45 -10.18
CA MET A 185 10.37 -12.50 -9.01
C MET A 185 9.94 -13.64 -8.09
N GLN A 186 10.91 -14.24 -7.42
CA GLN A 186 10.70 -15.39 -6.56
C GLN A 186 10.61 -14.94 -5.11
N LEU A 187 9.56 -15.36 -4.39
CA LEU A 187 9.53 -15.24 -2.94
C LEU A 187 10.40 -16.36 -2.35
N VAL A 188 11.35 -15.99 -1.49
CA VAL A 188 12.31 -16.91 -0.85
C VAL A 188 11.94 -17.05 0.62
N TYR A 189 11.71 -18.28 1.05
CA TYR A 189 11.59 -18.63 2.46
C TYR A 189 12.98 -19.04 2.97
N ARG A 190 13.53 -18.30 3.95
CA ARG A 190 14.73 -18.76 4.66
C ARG A 190 14.24 -19.67 5.78
N ASP A 191 14.60 -20.96 5.74
CA ASP A 191 14.41 -21.84 6.88
C ASP A 191 15.23 -21.27 8.05
N GLU A 192 14.53 -20.83 9.11
CA GLU A 192 15.14 -20.29 10.31
C GLU A 192 15.91 -21.38 11.05
N THR A 193 17.16 -21.58 10.66
CA THR A 193 18.16 -22.30 11.44
C THR A 193 19.39 -21.42 11.58
N GLN A 194 19.24 -20.29 12.29
CA GLN A 194 20.37 -19.64 12.95
C GLN A 194 19.89 -18.63 13.99
N ASP A 195 20.41 -18.83 15.20
CA ASP A 195 20.26 -18.02 16.41
C ASP A 195 20.18 -16.52 16.11
N VAL A 196 19.01 -15.93 16.35
CA VAL A 196 18.88 -14.50 16.59
C VAL A 196 18.11 -14.36 17.89
N THR A 197 18.80 -13.83 18.90
CA THR A 197 18.21 -13.33 20.14
C THR A 197 16.98 -12.49 19.82
N ILE A 198 15.82 -12.99 20.23
CA ILE A 198 14.52 -12.36 20.03
C ILE A 198 14.47 -11.11 20.89
N ASP A 199 14.69 -9.95 20.29
CA ASP A 199 14.17 -8.70 20.82
C ASP A 199 12.64 -8.74 20.61
N MET A 200 11.91 -8.85 21.72
CA MET A 200 10.45 -8.94 21.74
C MET A 200 9.80 -7.56 21.57
N ASP A 201 9.99 -6.92 20.42
CA ASP A 201 9.25 -5.71 20.07
C ASP A 201 9.04 -5.63 18.55
N ASP A 202 7.78 -5.59 18.11
CA ASP A 202 7.37 -5.12 16.77
C ASP A 202 8.11 -5.68 15.53
N SER A 203 8.48 -6.97 15.51
CA SER A 203 9.13 -7.56 14.33
C SER A 203 8.16 -7.63 13.13
N GLN A 204 8.19 -6.59 12.30
CA GLN A 204 7.52 -6.58 11.00
C GLN A 204 8.03 -7.78 10.20
N GLU A 205 7.12 -8.70 9.82
CA GLU A 205 7.44 -9.84 8.97
C GLU A 205 8.14 -9.34 7.69
N ILE A 206 9.31 -9.92 7.38
CA ILE A 206 10.11 -9.54 6.21
C ILE A 206 9.94 -10.61 5.13
N LEU A 207 9.45 -10.18 3.97
CA LEU A 207 9.41 -10.99 2.76
C LEU A 207 10.69 -10.80 1.95
N LEU A 208 11.34 -11.89 1.58
CA LEU A 208 12.56 -11.85 0.79
C LEU A 208 12.28 -12.16 -0.68
N TRP A 209 12.44 -11.16 -1.53
CA TRP A 209 12.20 -11.30 -2.97
C TRP A 209 13.49 -11.42 -3.76
N ARG A 210 13.64 -12.50 -4.53
CA ARG A 210 14.78 -12.73 -5.42
C ARG A 210 14.43 -12.34 -6.85
N MET A 211 15.40 -11.75 -7.54
CA MET A 211 15.27 -11.38 -8.94
C MET A 211 15.01 -12.59 -9.85
N ASN A 212 14.21 -12.38 -10.88
CA ASN A 212 14.03 -13.33 -11.97
C ASN A 212 15.34 -13.52 -12.76
N PRO A 213 15.89 -14.75 -12.85
CA PRO A 213 17.12 -15.01 -13.61
C PRO A 213 17.00 -14.72 -15.10
N ASP A 214 15.80 -14.87 -15.67
CA ASP A 214 15.54 -14.75 -17.11
C ASP A 214 15.27 -13.29 -17.53
N LEU A 215 15.10 -12.38 -16.57
CA LEU A 215 14.89 -10.96 -16.86
C LEU A 215 16.23 -10.34 -17.28
N GLN A 216 16.38 -10.03 -18.57
CA GLN A 216 17.61 -9.48 -19.14
C GLN A 216 17.84 -8.01 -18.77
N ASN A 217 19.09 -7.53 -18.83
CA ASN A 217 19.44 -6.15 -18.42
C ASN A 217 18.74 -5.08 -19.27
N ASN A 218 18.62 -5.28 -20.58
CA ASN A 218 17.86 -4.39 -21.47
C ASN A 218 16.39 -4.28 -21.02
N MET A 219 15.77 -5.41 -20.66
CA MET A 219 14.40 -5.42 -20.13
C MET A 219 14.31 -4.66 -18.81
N ILE A 220 15.29 -4.83 -17.91
CA ILE A 220 15.36 -4.09 -16.64
C ILE A 220 15.48 -2.59 -16.89
N HIS A 221 16.30 -2.16 -17.86
CA HIS A 221 16.42 -0.75 -18.26
C HIS A 221 15.09 -0.21 -18.78
N ASP A 222 14.39 -0.94 -19.65
CA ASP A 222 13.09 -0.52 -20.18
C ASP A 222 12.02 -0.41 -19.09
N ILE A 223 12.00 -1.35 -18.14
CA ILE A 223 11.10 -1.32 -16.97
C ILE A 223 11.41 -0.10 -16.10
N LEU A 224 12.69 0.17 -15.82
CA LEU A 224 13.12 1.35 -15.06
C LEU A 224 12.69 2.67 -15.73
N ASN A 225 12.64 2.72 -17.06
CA ASN A 225 12.16 3.91 -17.77
C ASN A 225 10.64 4.12 -17.66
N CYS A 226 9.89 3.09 -17.27
CA CYS A 226 8.43 3.16 -17.09
C CYS A 226 8.02 3.55 -15.66
N LEU A 227 8.86 3.27 -14.65
CA LEU A 227 8.53 3.52 -13.24
C LEU A 227 8.80 4.99 -12.84
N PRO A 228 7.91 5.63 -12.05
CA PRO A 228 8.06 7.04 -11.67
C PRO A 228 9.15 7.25 -10.61
N GLY A 229 9.73 8.46 -10.58
CA GLY A 229 10.69 8.91 -9.56
C GLY A 229 12.17 8.76 -9.94
N ASN A 230 13.04 9.64 -9.43
CA ASN A 230 14.48 9.63 -9.71
C ASN A 230 15.36 9.24 -8.51
N ASN A 231 14.79 9.24 -7.31
CA ASN A 231 15.56 9.17 -6.07
C ASN A 231 15.99 7.73 -5.75
N ASN A 232 17.22 7.58 -5.28
CA ASN A 232 17.70 6.33 -4.69
C ASN A 232 17.32 6.33 -3.22
N THR A 233 16.36 5.49 -2.83
CA THR A 233 16.26 5.08 -1.43
C THR A 233 17.29 3.98 -1.20
N ALA A 234 18.21 4.20 -0.26
CA ALA A 234 19.08 3.13 0.20
C ALA A 234 18.21 2.07 0.86
N SER A 235 18.14 0.88 0.27
CA SER A 235 17.56 -0.30 0.89
C SER A 235 18.65 -1.36 1.04
N ASN A 236 18.48 -2.24 2.02
CA ASN A 236 19.42 -3.32 2.32
C ASN A 236 19.28 -4.46 1.30
N TYR A 237 19.58 -4.22 0.03
CA TYR A 237 19.63 -5.27 -0.99
C TYR A 237 20.79 -6.21 -0.71
N GLN A 238 20.56 -7.51 -0.92
CA GLN A 238 21.55 -8.55 -0.62
C GLN A 238 21.89 -9.31 -1.88
N LYS A 239 23.16 -9.71 -2.01
CA LYS A 239 23.59 -10.61 -3.09
C LYS A 239 23.25 -12.03 -2.68
N SER A 240 22.53 -12.76 -3.54
CA SER A 240 22.33 -14.20 -3.32
C SER A 240 23.60 -14.99 -3.64
N SER A 241 23.65 -16.24 -3.19
CA SER A 241 24.64 -17.23 -3.61
C SER A 241 24.40 -17.75 -5.04
N ILE A 242 23.30 -17.36 -5.69
CA ILE A 242 22.90 -17.87 -7.00
C ILE A 242 23.53 -17.02 -8.11
N PRO A 243 24.37 -17.62 -8.97
CA PRO A 243 24.93 -16.90 -10.11
C PRO A 243 23.83 -16.59 -11.12
N ARG A 244 23.94 -15.44 -11.78
CA ARG A 244 23.03 -15.05 -12.85
C ARG A 244 23.65 -15.42 -14.19
N ILE A 245 23.00 -16.34 -14.90
CA ILE A 245 23.42 -16.72 -16.25
C ILE A 245 22.87 -15.68 -17.22
N GLN A 246 23.69 -14.70 -17.58
CA GLN A 246 23.35 -13.80 -18.68
C GLN A 246 23.73 -14.48 -20.00
N HIS A 247 22.77 -14.58 -20.92
CA HIS A 247 23.11 -14.82 -22.31
C HIS A 247 24.01 -13.67 -22.76
N LYS A 248 25.27 -13.97 -23.11
CA LYS A 248 26.21 -12.99 -23.64
C LYS A 248 25.55 -12.36 -24.87
N GLN A 249 25.12 -11.10 -24.74
CA GLN A 249 24.73 -10.30 -25.89
C GLN A 249 25.91 -10.30 -26.85
N GLY A 250 25.68 -10.77 -28.07
CA GLY A 250 26.69 -10.72 -29.11
C GLY A 250 27.07 -9.26 -29.37
N LEU A 251 28.27 -9.03 -29.91
CA LEU A 251 28.74 -7.70 -30.30
C LEU A 251 27.71 -6.98 -31.20
N LEU A 252 26.94 -7.76 -31.97
CA LEU A 252 25.84 -7.29 -32.82
C LEU A 252 24.60 -6.81 -32.04
N ASP A 253 24.24 -7.43 -30.92
CA ASP A 253 23.12 -6.97 -30.07
C ASP A 253 23.44 -5.64 -29.40
N TRP A 254 24.71 -5.45 -29.01
CA TRP A 254 25.19 -4.17 -28.48
C TRP A 254 25.14 -3.08 -29.56
N ILE A 255 25.58 -3.37 -30.79
CA ILE A 255 25.48 -2.46 -31.93
C ILE A 255 24.02 -2.14 -32.23
N TYR A 256 23.12 -3.13 -32.22
CA TYR A 256 21.70 -2.92 -32.48
C TYR A 256 21.04 -2.06 -31.38
N THR A 257 21.40 -2.30 -30.12
CA THR A 257 20.89 -1.50 -28.99
C THR A 257 21.37 -0.06 -29.10
N LEU A 258 22.66 0.16 -29.40
CA LEU A 258 23.23 1.49 -29.62
C LEU A 258 22.55 2.21 -30.80
N LEU A 259 22.39 1.54 -31.93
CA LEU A 259 21.72 2.09 -33.11
C LEU A 259 20.25 2.39 -32.83
N SER A 260 19.52 1.51 -32.11
CA SER A 260 18.12 1.73 -31.75
C SER A 260 17.95 2.94 -30.83
N HIS A 261 18.89 3.17 -29.91
CA HIS A 261 18.92 4.33 -29.04
C HIS A 261 19.25 5.61 -29.81
N CYS A 262 20.28 5.59 -30.67
CA CYS A 262 20.63 6.73 -31.52
C CYS A 262 19.52 7.09 -32.53
N LEU A 263 18.81 6.09 -33.07
CA LEU A 263 17.73 6.28 -34.05
C LEU A 263 16.36 6.53 -33.41
N SER A 264 16.20 6.33 -32.09
CA SER A 264 14.97 6.66 -31.38
C SER A 264 14.61 8.16 -31.46
N PHE A 265 15.62 9.02 -31.63
CA PHE A 265 15.45 10.46 -31.86
C PHE A 265 14.87 10.81 -33.24
N LEU A 266 14.86 9.88 -34.20
CA LEU A 266 14.33 10.09 -35.55
C LEU A 266 12.84 9.74 -35.68
N LYS A 267 12.20 9.18 -34.64
CA LYS A 267 10.77 8.82 -34.66
C LYS A 267 9.81 9.97 -34.32
N HIS A 268 10.32 11.19 -34.11
CA HIS A 268 9.50 12.40 -34.06
C HIS A 268 9.65 13.22 -35.35
N LYS A 269 8.93 12.79 -36.39
CA LYS A 269 8.46 13.64 -37.49
C LYS A 269 7.13 13.12 -37.99
#